data_AF-A0A421JZF1-F1
#
_entry.id   AF-A0A421JZF1-F1
#
_cell.length_a   1.000
_cell.length_b   1.000
_cell.length_c   1.000
_cell.angle_alpha   90.00
_cell.angle_beta   90.00
_cell.angle_gamma   90.00
#
_symmetry.space_group_name_H-M   'P 1'
#
loop_
_entity.id
_entity.type
_entity.pdbx_description
1 polymer ?
#
loop_
_entity_poly.entity_id
_entity_poly.type
_entity_poly.pdbx_seq_one_letter_code
_entity_poly.pdbx_strand_id
1 'polypeptide(L)'
;MKLLIPRINDKTTRKDMRDFANRVLEKWIRLPFSSQPRIVSCKIISITSNVGVIQRHGLINVIPDDAALRIIRKLNGAYLKGKRVGVKQYYGIPKESDPYLT
;
A
#
# COMPACT_ATOMS: atom_id res chain seq x y z
N MET A 1 9.08 -4.41 0.19
CA MET A 1 7.81 -5.16 0.01
C MET A 1 6.70 -4.25 -0.53
N LYS A 2 5.85 -4.78 -1.41
CA LYS A 2 4.67 -4.06 -1.94
C LYS A 2 3.42 -4.38 -1.11
N LEU A 3 2.62 -3.35 -0.87
CA LEU A 3 1.38 -3.39 -0.10
C LEU A 3 0.21 -3.00 -1.00
N LEU A 4 -0.92 -3.66 -0.84
CA LEU A 4 -2.18 -3.37 -1.50
C LEU A 4 -3.23 -2.94 -0.48
N ILE A 5 -3.85 -1.81 -0.75
CA ILE A 5 -4.98 -1.25 0.01
C ILE A 5 -6.19 -1.26 -0.92
N PRO A 6 -7.05 -2.29 -0.86
CA PRO A 6 -8.19 -2.38 -1.75
C PRO A 6 -9.32 -1.43 -1.35
N ARG A 7 -10.16 -1.08 -2.33
CA ARG A 7 -11.43 -0.36 -2.15
C ARG A 7 -11.26 0.98 -1.40
N ILE A 8 -10.25 1.76 -1.77
CA ILE A 8 -10.08 3.11 -1.23
C ILE A 8 -11.20 4.04 -1.71
N ASN A 9 -11.38 5.17 -1.04
CA ASN A 9 -12.36 6.18 -1.42
C ASN A 9 -11.91 6.90 -2.70
N ASP A 10 -12.84 7.33 -3.54
CA ASP A 10 -12.53 8.09 -4.75
C ASP A 10 -11.87 9.43 -4.46
N LYS A 11 -12.12 10.01 -3.29
CA LYS A 11 -11.46 11.24 -2.83
C LYS A 11 -10.05 11.01 -2.28
N THR A 12 -9.60 9.76 -2.16
CA THR A 12 -8.28 9.45 -1.62
C THR A 12 -7.19 9.83 -2.62
N THR A 13 -6.26 10.68 -2.19
CA THR A 13 -5.11 11.11 -3.00
C THR A 13 -3.86 10.31 -2.68
N ARG A 14 -2.83 10.42 -3.53
CA ARG A 14 -1.50 9.85 -3.26
C ARG A 14 -0.88 10.39 -1.97
N LYS A 15 -1.15 11.65 -1.63
CA LYS A 15 -0.69 12.28 -0.39
C LYS A 15 -1.36 11.61 0.81
N ASP A 16 -2.69 11.44 0.79
CA ASP A 16 -3.41 10.77 1.89
C ASP A 16 -2.90 9.34 2.14
N MET A 17 -2.58 8.61 1.07
CA MET A 17 -2.02 7.26 1.15
C MET A 17 -0.63 7.24 1.78
N ARG A 18 0.21 8.22 1.41
CA ARG A 18 1.55 8.37 1.98
C ARG A 18 1.47 8.74 3.45
N ASP A 19 0.62 9.70 3.80
CA ASP A 19 0.38 10.14 5.18
C ASP A 19 -0.16 8.98 6.03
N PHE A 20 -1.08 8.17 5.47
CA PHE A 20 -1.62 6.99 6.14
C PHE A 20 -0.53 5.98 6.50
N ALA A 21 0.37 5.67 5.57
CA ALA A 21 1.51 4.78 5.84
C ALA A 21 2.52 5.41 6.81
N ASN A 22 2.79 6.72 6.68
CA ASN A 22 3.71 7.46 7.55
C ASN A 22 3.29 7.43 9.02
N ARG A 23 1.99 7.36 9.35
CA ARG A 23 1.52 7.21 10.75
C ARG A 23 2.17 6.06 11.52
N VAL A 24 2.55 5.00 10.82
CA VAL A 24 3.26 3.85 11.43
C VAL A 24 4.77 4.05 11.39
N LEU A 25 5.29 4.68 10.34
CA LEU A 25 6.73 4.90 10.16
C LEU A 25 7.29 5.98 11.08
N GLU A 26 6.53 7.02 11.38
CA GLU A 26 6.93 8.07 12.34
C GLU A 26 7.04 7.53 13.76
N LYS A 27 6.24 6.51 14.10
CA LYS A 27 6.29 5.82 15.39
C LYS A 27 7.35 4.71 15.42
N TRP A 28 8.21 4.64 14.40
CA TRP A 28 9.31 3.69 14.36
C TRP A 28 10.43 4.15 15.29
N ILE A 29 10.60 3.44 16.39
CA ILE A 29 11.75 3.62 17.30
C ILE A 29 13.02 3.33 16.50
N ARG A 30 13.92 4.32 16.42
CA ARG A 30 15.19 4.22 15.71
C ARG A 30 16.06 3.18 16.42
N LEU A 31 16.15 1.97 15.87
CA LEU A 31 17.12 0.97 16.31
C LEU A 31 18.45 1.23 15.58
N PRO A 32 19.59 1.21 16.29
CA PRO A 32 20.90 1.60 15.74
C PRO A 32 21.40 0.73 14.58
N PHE A 33 20.83 -0.46 14.38
CA PHE A 33 21.22 -1.41 13.33
C PHE A 33 20.14 -1.65 12.27
N SER A 34 19.10 -0.80 12.19
CA SER A 34 17.99 -0.97 11.25
C SER A 34 17.96 0.16 10.23
N SER A 35 17.78 -0.19 8.95
CA SER A 35 17.59 0.78 7.89
C SER A 35 16.34 1.63 8.13
N GLN A 36 16.44 2.93 7.91
CA GLN A 36 15.31 3.84 8.12
C GLN A 36 14.14 3.46 7.20
N PRO A 37 12.93 3.28 7.74
CA PRO A 37 11.79 2.91 6.94
C PRO A 37 11.39 4.06 6.02
N ARG A 38 11.22 3.75 4.73
CA ARG A 38 10.84 4.72 3.70
C ARG A 38 9.86 4.13 2.69
N ILE A 39 8.96 4.99 2.23
CA ILE A 39 8.03 4.69 1.14
C ILE A 39 8.75 5.01 -0.17
N VAL A 40 9.08 3.97 -0.92
CA VAL A 40 9.75 4.07 -2.23
C VAL A 40 8.79 4.53 -3.30
N SER A 41 7.56 4.01 -3.31
CA SER A 41 6.56 4.42 -4.29
C SER A 41 5.14 4.31 -3.75
N CYS A 42 4.25 5.13 -4.27
CA CYS A 42 2.82 5.11 -3.97
C CYS A 42 2.05 5.36 -5.26
N LYS A 43 1.18 4.42 -5.63
CA LYS A 43 0.35 4.47 -6.84
C LYS A 43 -1.10 4.22 -6.47
N ILE A 44 -2.01 4.84 -7.20
CA ILE A 44 -3.45 4.56 -7.13
C ILE A 44 -3.84 3.98 -8.48
N ILE A 45 -4.49 2.83 -8.44
CA ILE A 45 -4.99 2.11 -9.61
C ILE A 45 -6.50 2.12 -9.53
N SER A 46 -7.16 2.45 -10.65
CA SER A 46 -8.60 2.28 -10.78
C SER A 46 -8.84 1.07 -11.66
N ILE A 47 -9.63 0.11 -11.18
CA ILE A 47 -10.00 -1.09 -11.92
C ILE A 47 -11.51 -1.04 -12.12
N THR A 48 -11.94 -1.03 -13.37
CA THR A 48 -13.36 -1.14 -13.71
C THR A 48 -13.75 -2.61 -13.63
N SER A 49 -14.73 -2.93 -12.79
CA SER A 49 -15.29 -4.29 -12.73
C SER A 49 -16.18 -4.54 -13.95
N ASN A 50 -16.40 -5.80 -14.31
CA ASN A 50 -17.28 -6.20 -15.42
C ASN A 50 -18.73 -5.66 -15.29
N VAL A 51 -19.14 -5.29 -14.08
CA VAL A 51 -20.45 -4.69 -13.76
C VAL A 51 -20.43 -3.14 -13.87
N GLY A 52 -19.40 -2.55 -14.49
CA GLY A 52 -19.25 -1.10 -14.67
C GLY A 52 -18.84 -0.33 -13.41
N VAL A 53 -18.69 -0.99 -12.26
CA VAL A 53 -18.28 -0.36 -11.01
C VAL A 53 -16.77 -0.10 -11.02
N ILE A 54 -16.38 1.18 -10.95
CA ILE A 54 -14.98 1.60 -10.81
C ILE A 54 -14.55 1.39 -9.36
N GLN A 55 -13.57 0.51 -9.13
CA GLN A 55 -12.96 0.30 -7.83
C GLN A 55 -11.55 0.88 -7.81
N ARG A 56 -11.27 1.73 -6.82
CA ARG A 56 -9.93 2.27 -6.60
C ARG A 56 -9.14 1.42 -5.61
N HIS A 57 -7.87 1.22 -5.91
CA HIS A 57 -6.92 0.46 -5.13
C HIS A 57 -5.62 1.25 -4.96
N GLY A 58 -5.05 1.20 -3.77
CA GLY A 58 -3.77 1.81 -3.49
C GLY A 58 -2.65 0.78 -3.47
N LEU A 59 -1.54 1.07 -4.13
CA LEU A 59 -0.31 0.30 -4.06
C LEU A 59 0.79 1.14 -3.42
N ILE A 60 1.41 0.61 -2.37
CA ILE A 60 2.53 1.25 -1.69
C ILE A 60 3.73 0.31 -1.69
N ASN A 61 4.90 0.79 -2.09
CA ASN A 61 6.15 0.06 -1.91
C ASN A 61 6.93 0.64 -0.73
N VAL A 62 7.26 -0.22 0.23
CA VAL A 62 7.93 0.16 1.47
C VAL A 62 9.20 -0.67 1.65
N ILE A 63 10.27 -0.02 2.12
CA ILE A 63 11.54 -0.65 2.51
C ILE A 63 11.88 -0.13 3.93
N PRO A 64 12.34 -0.95 4.88
CA PRO A 64 12.54 -2.40 4.77
C PRO A 64 11.22 -3.19 4.86
N ASP A 65 11.28 -4.50 4.63
CA ASP A 65 10.12 -5.38 4.63
C ASP A 65 9.46 -5.48 6.00
N ASP A 66 10.23 -5.37 7.09
CA ASP A 66 9.71 -5.29 8.46
C ASP A 66 8.77 -4.09 8.65
N ALA A 67 9.11 -2.96 8.02
CA ALA A 67 8.27 -1.77 8.06
C ALA A 67 6.95 -1.99 7.31
N ALA A 68 6.99 -2.70 6.20
CA ALA A 68 5.80 -3.09 5.45
C ALA A 68 4.89 -4.03 6.26
N LEU A 69 5.46 -5.04 6.91
CA LEU A 69 4.74 -5.96 7.78
C LEU A 69 4.08 -5.24 8.97
N ARG A 70 4.80 -4.28 9.58
CA ARG A 70 4.26 -3.47 10.68
C ARG A 70 3.12 -2.57 10.21
N ILE A 71 3.24 -1.98 9.01
CA ILE A 71 2.15 -1.24 8.37
C ILE A 71 0.92 -2.14 8.18
N ILE A 72 1.07 -3.35 7.63
CA ILE A 72 -0.04 -4.31 7.50
C ILE A 72 -0.69 -4.55 8.86
N ARG A 73 0.10 -4.92 9.88
CA ARG A 73 -0.42 -5.26 11.21
C ARG A 73 -1.17 -4.09 11.88
N LYS A 74 -0.71 -2.85 11.69
CA LYS A 74 -1.28 -1.67 12.36
C LYS A 74 -2.39 -0.98 11.57
N LEU A 75 -2.34 -1.03 10.25
CA LEU A 75 -3.27 -0.31 9.38
C LEU A 75 -4.34 -1.20 8.76
N ASN A 76 -4.21 -2.53 8.83
CA ASN A 76 -5.27 -3.41 8.39
C ASN A 76 -6.52 -3.22 9.25
N GLY A 77 -7.62 -2.78 8.63
CA GLY A 77 -8.85 -2.44 9.31
C GLY A 77 -8.89 -1.04 9.90
N ALA A 78 -7.87 -0.20 9.65
CA ALA A 78 -7.87 1.21 10.05
C ALA A 78 -8.70 2.08 9.09
N TYR A 79 -8.99 3.31 9.52
CA TYR A 79 -9.76 4.26 8.75
C TYR A 79 -8.86 5.15 7.88
N LEU A 80 -9.15 5.18 6.58
CA LEU A 80 -8.58 6.10 5.60
C LEU A 80 -9.72 6.97 5.04
N LYS A 81 -9.65 8.29 5.28
CA LYS A 81 -10.69 9.26 4.86
C LYS A 81 -12.11 8.82 5.26
N GLY A 82 -12.28 8.37 6.51
CA GLY A 82 -13.57 7.92 7.05
C GLY A 82 -14.03 6.53 6.60
N LYS A 83 -13.29 5.85 5.70
CA LYS A 83 -13.60 4.49 5.25
C LYS A 83 -12.65 3.48 5.89
N ARG A 84 -13.19 2.38 6.40
CA ARG A 84 -12.39 1.25 6.88
C ARG A 84 -11.74 0.54 5.69
N VAL A 85 -10.41 0.45 5.70
CA VAL A 85 -9.64 -0.17 4.61
C VAL A 85 -8.89 -1.40 5.09
N GLY A 86 -8.80 -2.41 4.23
CA GLY A 86 -7.87 -3.52 4.43
C GLY A 86 -6.48 -3.13 3.97
N VAL A 87 -5.44 -3.70 4.59
CA VAL A 87 -4.06 -3.57 4.10
C VAL A 87 -3.49 -4.97 4.03
N LYS A 88 -3.01 -5.37 2.85
CA LYS A 88 -2.44 -6.70 2.63
C LYS A 88 -1.16 -6.63 1.82
N GLN A 89 -0.32 -7.66 1.94
CA GLN A 89 0.84 -7.82 1.08
C GLN A 89 0.39 -8.01 -0.37
N TYR A 90 1.08 -7.34 -1.29
CA TYR A 90 0.88 -7.52 -2.71
C TYR A 90 1.94 -8.48 -3.25
N TYR A 91 1.54 -9.72 -3.47
CA TYR A 91 2.28 -10.69 -4.25
C TYR A 91 2.02 -10.37 -5.73
N GLY A 92 2.78 -9.42 -6.28
CA GLY A 92 2.73 -9.20 -7.72
C GLY A 92 3.18 -10.46 -8.43
N ILE A 93 2.52 -10.83 -9.51
CA ILE A 93 3.01 -11.85 -10.44
C ILE A 93 4.43 -11.43 -10.85
N PRO A 94 5.44 -12.34 -10.83
CA PRO A 94 6.77 -12.02 -11.35
C PRO A 94 6.63 -11.47 -12.76
N LYS A 95 7.42 -10.45 -13.11
CA LYS A 95 7.44 -9.87 -14.47
C LYS A 95 7.92 -10.86 -15.55
N GLU A 96 8.29 -12.07 -15.15
CA GLU A 96 8.90 -13.11 -16.00
C GLU A 96 7.87 -14.08 -16.60
N SER A 97 6.59 -13.93 -16.29
CA SER A 97 5.50 -14.74 -16.87
C SER A 97 4.54 -13.89 -17.72
N ASP A 98 5.08 -12.97 -18.52
CA ASP A 98 4.32 -12.23 -19.52
C ASP A 98 4.65 -12.82 -20.91
N PRO A 99 3.80 -13.70 -21.48
CA PRO A 99 4.07 -14.38 -22.75
C PRO A 99 4.06 -13.43 -23.97
N TYR A 100 3.89 -12.12 -23.76
CA TYR A 100 3.86 -11.10 -24.81
C TYR A 100 5.06 -10.14 -24.78
N LEU A 101 6.06 -10.41 -23.94
CA LEU A 101 7.37 -9.77 -24.01
C LEU A 101 8.37 -10.77 -24.62
N THR A 102 8.25 -11.01 -25.92
CA THR A 102 9.30 -11.58 -26.77
C THR A 102 9.57 -10.63 -27.91
#